data_AF-A0A0U0WAC0-F1
#
_entry.id   AF-A0A0U0WAC0-F1
#
_cell.length_a   1.000
_cell.length_b   1.000
_cell.length_c   1.000
_cell.angle_alpha   90.00
_cell.angle_beta   90.00
_cell.angle_gamma   90.00
#
_symmetry.space_group_name_H-M   'P 1'
#
loop_
_entity.id
_entity.type
_entity.pdbx_description
1 polymer ?
#
loop_
_entity_poly.entity_id
_entity_poly.type
_entity_poly.pdbx_seq_one_letter_code
_entity_poly.pdbx_strand_id
1 'polypeptide(L)'
;MTSDRPARPGLPPIVCAPWCTDGDGHTQAVSEGDQVCWGETGSYVCPIHEPAALDGNGVWLTQVGAMAYRGFAKDAVVYVHVERYDPHADISLHLTANEARQLAARLVAVAGVIDGWSAE
;
A
#
# COMPACT_ATOMS: atom_id res chain seq x y z
N MET A 1 -37.12 17.05 1.02
CA MET A 1 -36.06 17.91 1.58
C MET A 1 -34.73 17.41 1.03
N THR A 2 -34.32 17.92 -0.13
CA THR A 2 -33.01 17.66 -0.71
C THR A 2 -32.00 18.50 0.05
N SER A 3 -31.11 17.85 0.79
CA SER A 3 -29.98 18.49 1.47
C SER A 3 -29.00 18.96 0.39
N ASP A 4 -29.18 20.18 -0.08
CA ASP A 4 -28.30 20.84 -1.03
C ASP A 4 -27.08 21.36 -0.27
N ARG A 5 -26.18 20.44 0.08
CA ARG A 5 -24.93 20.78 0.74
C ARG A 5 -24.05 21.46 -0.33
N PRO A 6 -23.64 22.72 -0.15
CA PRO A 6 -22.80 23.40 -1.14
C PRO A 6 -21.54 22.57 -1.38
N ALA A 7 -21.20 22.37 -2.65
CA ALA A 7 -19.97 21.70 -3.04
C ALA A 7 -18.80 22.39 -2.33
N ARG A 8 -18.05 21.63 -1.52
CA ARG A 8 -16.82 22.17 -0.93
C ARG A 8 -15.87 22.49 -2.09
N PRO A 9 -15.28 23.69 -2.13
CA PRO A 9 -14.24 23.97 -3.12
C PRO A 9 -13.16 22.89 -2.97
N GLY A 10 -12.84 22.20 -4.08
CA GLY A 10 -11.73 21.25 -4.09
C GLY A 10 -10.41 21.97 -3.75
N LEU A 11 -9.43 21.21 -3.25
CA LEU A 11 -8.08 21.75 -3.18
C LEU A 11 -7.53 21.96 -4.61
N PRO A 12 -6.59 22.88 -4.83
CA PRO A 12 -5.93 23.01 -6.12
C PRO A 12 -5.36 21.65 -6.57
N PRO A 13 -5.58 21.25 -7.83
CA PRO A 13 -5.07 19.98 -8.35
C PRO A 13 -3.55 19.94 -8.30
N ILE A 14 -3.00 18.74 -8.10
CA ILE A 14 -1.56 18.51 -8.07
C ILE A 14 -1.05 18.03 -9.44
N VAL A 15 0.26 18.18 -9.67
CA VAL A 15 0.92 17.48 -10.79
C VAL A 15 1.15 16.04 -10.37
N CYS A 16 0.35 15.10 -10.89
CA CYS A 16 0.52 13.67 -10.63
C CYS A 16 1.96 13.21 -10.90
N ALA A 17 2.43 12.26 -10.09
CA ALA A 17 3.65 11.55 -10.44
C ALA A 17 3.44 10.75 -11.74
N PRO A 18 4.46 10.56 -12.60
CA PRO A 18 4.29 9.86 -13.89
C PRO A 18 3.78 8.41 -13.79
N TRP A 19 3.90 7.80 -12.61
CA TRP A 19 3.44 6.44 -12.30
C TRP A 19 2.07 6.41 -11.62
N CYS A 20 1.43 7.56 -11.38
CA CYS A 20 0.13 7.62 -10.72
C CYS A 20 -0.95 7.00 -11.60
N THR A 21 -1.75 6.10 -11.03
CA THR A 21 -2.84 5.41 -11.73
C THR A 21 -4.00 6.32 -12.10
N ASP A 22 -4.28 7.33 -11.28
CA ASP A 22 -5.37 8.29 -11.55
C ASP A 22 -4.99 9.23 -12.69
N GLY A 23 -3.76 9.78 -12.65
CA GLY A 23 -3.16 10.58 -13.73
C GLY A 23 -3.89 11.90 -14.06
N ASP A 24 -4.97 12.23 -13.36
CA ASP A 24 -5.87 13.34 -13.67
C ASP A 24 -5.58 14.61 -12.86
N GLY A 25 -4.60 14.55 -11.94
CA GLY A 25 -4.27 15.63 -11.01
C GLY A 25 -5.15 15.70 -9.78
N HIS A 26 -5.93 14.65 -9.49
CA HIS A 26 -6.88 14.54 -8.37
C HIS A 26 -7.86 15.72 -8.33
N THR A 27 -8.48 16.03 -9.47
CA THR A 27 -9.32 17.25 -9.63
C THR A 27 -10.59 17.25 -8.76
N GLN A 28 -11.01 16.07 -8.29
CA GLN A 28 -12.18 15.90 -7.44
C GLN A 28 -11.83 15.75 -5.94
N ALA A 29 -10.54 15.77 -5.59
CA ALA A 29 -10.10 15.62 -4.21
C ALA A 29 -10.40 16.88 -3.39
N VAL A 30 -11.17 16.68 -2.31
CA VAL A 30 -11.65 17.76 -1.43
C VAL A 30 -10.83 17.90 -0.15
N SER A 31 -9.82 17.05 0.04
CA SER A 31 -8.95 17.06 1.21
C SER A 31 -7.51 16.70 0.82
N GLU A 32 -6.55 17.05 1.68
CA GLU A 32 -5.14 16.69 1.48
C GLU A 32 -4.93 15.17 1.47
N GLY A 33 -5.78 14.43 2.18
CA GLY A 33 -5.76 12.96 2.19
C GLY A 33 -6.20 12.33 0.87
N ASP A 34 -6.98 13.06 0.07
CA ASP A 34 -7.43 12.63 -1.25
C ASP A 34 -6.48 13.11 -2.37
N GLN A 35 -5.58 14.05 -2.06
CA GLN A 35 -4.55 14.59 -2.97
C GLN A 35 -3.29 13.72 -2.94
N VAL A 36 -3.44 12.42 -3.19
CA VAL A 36 -2.38 11.41 -3.04
C VAL A 36 -2.21 10.58 -4.31
N CYS A 37 -0.98 10.47 -4.81
CA CYS A 37 -0.71 9.59 -5.94
C CYS A 37 -0.49 8.15 -5.46
N TRP A 38 -1.22 7.22 -6.04
CA TRP A 38 -0.99 5.78 -5.94
C TRP A 38 -0.43 5.24 -7.25
N GLY A 39 0.62 4.43 -7.17
CA GLY A 39 1.09 3.61 -8.27
C GLY A 39 0.31 2.31 -8.34
N GLU A 40 0.47 1.60 -9.47
CA GLU A 40 -0.15 0.30 -9.66
C GLU A 40 0.21 -0.63 -8.50
N THR A 41 -0.80 -1.17 -7.84
CA THR A 41 -0.61 -2.22 -6.85
C THR A 41 -0.38 -3.51 -7.60
N GLY A 42 0.84 -4.03 -7.53
CA GLY A 42 1.12 -5.39 -8.00
C GLY A 42 0.32 -6.43 -7.21
N SER A 43 0.56 -7.72 -7.47
CA SER A 43 -0.07 -8.78 -6.69
C SER A 43 0.42 -8.74 -5.23
N TYR A 44 -0.52 -8.78 -4.29
CA TYR A 44 -0.21 -9.05 -2.89
C TYR A 44 0.33 -10.46 -2.74
N VAL A 45 1.29 -10.63 -1.83
CA VAL A 45 1.73 -11.94 -1.34
C VAL A 45 0.87 -12.29 -0.13
N CYS A 46 0.36 -13.52 -0.10
CA CYS A 46 -0.34 -14.06 1.06
C CYS A 46 0.62 -14.96 1.85
N PRO A 47 1.12 -14.55 3.02
CA PRO A 47 1.98 -15.39 3.85
C PRO A 47 1.15 -16.54 4.46
N ILE A 48 1.03 -17.66 3.74
CA ILE A 48 0.15 -18.79 4.12
C ILE A 48 0.55 -19.51 5.41
N HIS A 49 1.75 -19.23 5.93
CA HIS A 49 2.22 -19.74 7.22
C HIS A 49 1.81 -18.86 8.41
N GLU A 50 1.21 -17.69 8.16
CA GLU A 50 0.57 -16.87 9.20
C GLU A 50 -0.85 -17.40 9.51
N PRO A 51 -1.36 -17.19 10.74
CA PRO A 51 -2.72 -17.58 11.08
C PRO A 51 -3.74 -16.89 10.16
N ALA A 52 -4.60 -17.70 9.54
CA ALA A 52 -5.79 -17.20 8.89
C ALA A 52 -6.82 -16.81 9.95
N ALA A 53 -7.52 -15.70 9.74
CA ALA A 53 -8.69 -15.38 10.53
C ALA A 53 -9.96 -15.88 9.85
N LEU A 54 -10.99 -16.12 10.66
CA LEU A 54 -12.33 -16.42 10.18
C LEU A 54 -13.25 -15.25 10.57
N ASP A 55 -13.98 -14.72 9.59
CA ASP A 55 -15.06 -13.78 9.84
C ASP A 55 -16.39 -14.32 9.29
N GLY A 56 -17.46 -13.52 9.39
CA GLY A 56 -18.77 -13.87 8.84
C GLY A 56 -18.80 -14.01 7.31
N ASN A 57 -17.74 -13.60 6.61
CA ASN A 57 -17.62 -13.63 5.15
C ASN A 57 -16.64 -14.70 4.64
N GLY A 58 -15.84 -15.33 5.52
CA GLY A 58 -14.99 -16.47 5.18
C GLY A 58 -13.61 -16.43 5.82
N VAL A 59 -12.62 -16.96 5.09
CA VAL A 59 -11.22 -17.04 5.51
C VAL A 59 -10.49 -15.79 5.04
N TRP A 60 -9.86 -15.10 5.98
CA TRP A 60 -8.99 -13.96 5.72
C TRP A 60 -7.54 -14.34 5.96
N LEU A 61 -6.75 -14.30 4.89
CA LEU A 61 -5.30 -14.44 4.95
C LEU A 61 -4.66 -13.07 5.12
N THR A 62 -3.58 -13.00 5.89
CA THR A 62 -2.69 -11.83 5.89
C THR A 62 -2.25 -11.53 4.46
N GLN A 63 -2.24 -10.25 4.09
CA GLN A 63 -1.80 -9.80 2.77
C GLN A 63 -0.68 -8.78 2.93
N VAL A 64 0.39 -8.93 2.13
CA VAL A 64 1.50 -7.98 2.07
C VAL A 64 1.69 -7.51 0.64
N GLY A 65 1.64 -6.20 0.43
CA GLY A 65 1.75 -5.57 -0.89
C GLY A 65 2.70 -4.39 -0.87
N ALA A 66 3.21 -4.01 -2.04
CA ALA A 66 4.04 -2.83 -2.19
C ALA A 66 3.59 -2.02 -3.41
N MET A 67 3.61 -0.70 -3.29
CA MET A 67 3.23 0.23 -4.35
C MET A 67 3.98 1.56 -4.22
N ALA A 68 4.04 2.31 -5.32
CA ALA A 68 4.51 3.68 -5.25
C ALA A 68 3.44 4.57 -4.59
N TYR A 69 3.85 5.46 -3.71
CA TYR A 69 2.96 6.38 -3.00
C TYR A 69 3.59 7.76 -2.91
N ARG A 70 2.78 8.80 -3.08
CA ARG A 70 3.20 10.18 -2.82
C ARG A 70 2.03 10.94 -2.24
N GLY A 71 2.15 11.29 -0.96
CA GLY A 71 1.15 12.13 -0.28
C GLY A 71 1.20 13.60 -0.73
N PHE A 72 0.17 14.35 -0.37
CA PHE A 72 0.08 15.79 -0.65
C PHE A 72 1.30 16.53 -0.09
N ALA A 73 2.01 17.24 -0.98
CA ALA A 73 3.24 18.00 -0.66
C ALA A 73 4.34 17.17 0.05
N LYS A 74 4.39 15.85 -0.19
CA LYS A 74 5.41 14.94 0.36
C LYS A 74 6.26 14.34 -0.76
N ASP A 75 7.42 13.82 -0.37
CA ASP A 75 8.26 13.02 -1.25
C ASP A 75 7.59 11.68 -1.58
N ALA A 76 7.93 11.16 -2.76
CA ALA A 76 7.51 9.82 -3.17
C ALA A 76 8.26 8.74 -2.39
N VAL A 77 7.53 7.72 -1.95
CA VAL A 77 8.04 6.58 -1.19
C VAL A 77 7.50 5.28 -1.77
N VAL A 78 8.12 4.17 -1.38
CA VAL A 78 7.55 2.83 -1.51
C VAL A 78 6.68 2.59 -0.28
N TYR A 79 5.39 2.41 -0.51
CA TYR A 79 4.41 2.05 0.52
C TYR A 79 4.29 0.54 0.57
N VAL A 80 4.66 -0.05 1.72
CA VAL A 80 4.42 -1.47 2.00
C VAL A 80 3.19 -1.56 2.87
N HIS A 81 2.15 -2.21 2.37
CA HIS A 81 0.91 -2.47 3.08
C HIS A 81 0.95 -3.85 3.70
N VAL A 82 0.59 -3.96 4.98
CA VAL A 82 0.35 -5.23 5.66
C VAL A 82 -1.05 -5.18 6.24
N GLU A 83 -1.93 -6.03 5.71
CA GLU A 83 -3.29 -6.20 6.20
C GLU A 83 -3.41 -7.55 6.89
N ARG A 84 -3.79 -7.52 8.17
CA ARG A 84 -4.03 -8.70 9.00
C ARG A 84 -5.33 -8.52 9.77
N TYR A 85 -6.11 -9.59 9.87
CA TYR A 85 -7.42 -9.54 10.50
C TYR A 85 -7.40 -9.84 12.02
N ASP A 86 -6.58 -10.78 12.51
CA ASP A 86 -6.53 -11.12 13.94
C ASP A 86 -5.10 -11.33 14.50
N PRO A 87 -4.63 -10.50 15.46
CA PRO A 87 -5.25 -9.22 15.83
C PRO A 87 -5.31 -8.29 14.61
N HIS A 88 -6.36 -7.47 14.53
CA HIS A 88 -6.54 -6.55 13.40
C HIS A 88 -5.37 -5.56 13.34
N ALA A 89 -4.62 -5.64 12.25
CA ALA A 89 -3.52 -4.74 11.95
C ALA A 89 -3.59 -4.37 10.47
N ASP A 90 -3.97 -3.12 10.21
CA ASP A 90 -3.75 -2.44 8.96
C ASP A 90 -2.59 -1.48 9.21
N ILE A 91 -1.41 -1.88 8.75
CA ILE A 91 -0.19 -1.12 8.96
C ILE A 91 0.51 -0.86 7.64
N SER A 92 1.20 0.27 7.60
CA SER A 92 2.00 0.66 6.45
C SER A 92 3.40 1.08 6.84
N LEU A 93 4.34 0.71 5.98
CA LEU A 93 5.72 1.18 6.04
C LEU A 93 5.97 2.11 4.85
N HIS A 94 6.54 3.27 5.12
CA HIS A 94 7.00 4.20 4.09
C HIS A 94 8.51 4.11 3.99
N LEU A 95 9.00 3.60 2.87
CA LEU A 95 10.42 3.41 2.62
C LEU A 95 10.87 4.33 1.49
N THR A 96 12.07 4.88 1.61
CA THR A 96 12.75 5.40 0.42
C THR A 96 12.97 4.26 -0.58
N ALA A 97 13.17 4.60 -1.85
CA ALA A 97 13.48 3.59 -2.87
C ALA A 97 14.75 2.78 -2.55
N ASN A 98 15.71 3.37 -1.81
CA ASN A 98 16.92 2.68 -1.40
C ASN A 98 16.66 1.67 -0.27
N GLU A 99 15.89 2.05 0.75
CA GLU A 99 15.51 1.16 1.85
C GLU A 99 14.66 -0.02 1.35
N ALA A 100 13.73 0.23 0.42
CA ALA A 100 12.95 -0.83 -0.21
C ALA A 100 13.83 -1.84 -0.94
N ARG A 101 14.84 -1.38 -1.69
CA ARG A 101 15.83 -2.27 -2.34
C ARG A 101 16.65 -3.07 -1.34
N GLN A 102 17.07 -2.47 -0.23
CA GLN A 102 17.80 -3.18 0.82
C GLN A 102 16.95 -4.26 1.48
N LEU A 103 15.69 -3.95 1.81
CA LEU A 103 14.75 -4.91 2.36
C LEU A 103 14.51 -6.08 1.40
N ALA A 104 14.24 -5.79 0.12
CA ALA A 104 14.07 -6.81 -0.92
C ALA A 104 15.30 -7.72 -1.04
N ALA A 105 16.51 -7.13 -1.08
CA ALA A 105 17.76 -7.90 -1.13
C ALA A 105 17.93 -8.81 0.10
N ARG A 106 17.53 -8.34 1.29
CA ARG A 106 17.60 -9.16 2.51
C ARG A 106 16.60 -10.32 2.48
N LEU A 107 15.38 -10.09 1.99
CA LEU A 107 14.37 -11.14 1.84
C LEU A 107 14.87 -12.24 0.89
N VAL A 108 15.41 -11.86 -0.28
CA VAL A 108 15.99 -12.80 -1.25
C VAL A 108 17.15 -13.59 -0.63
N ALA A 109 18.04 -12.92 0.09
CA ALA A 109 19.17 -13.59 0.73
C ALA A 109 18.74 -14.62 1.78
N VAL A 110 17.72 -14.32 2.60
CA VAL A 110 17.19 -15.26 3.60
C VAL A 110 16.46 -16.43 2.94
N ALA A 111 15.70 -16.19 1.87
CA ALA A 111 15.08 -17.26 1.09
C ALA A 111 16.12 -18.26 0.56
N GLY A 112 17.25 -17.77 0.02
CA GLY A 112 18.33 -18.63 -0.45
C GLY A 112 18.98 -19.49 0.64
N VAL A 113 18.97 -19.05 1.92
CA VAL A 113 19.43 -19.88 3.05
C VAL A 113 18.47 -21.05 3.30
N ILE A 114 17.16 -20.81 3.21
CA ILE A 114 16.13 -21.84 3.40
C ILE A 114 16.17 -22.84 2.25
N ASP A 115 16.26 -22.38 1.00
CA ASP A 115 16.32 -23.27 -0.17
C ASP A 115 17.59 -24.13 -0.18
N GLY A 116 18.70 -23.59 0.34
CA GLY A 116 19.97 -24.32 0.50
C GLY A 116 20.00 -25.28 1.68
N TRP A 117 18.95 -25.31 2.52
CA TRP A 117 18.86 -26.22 3.65
C TRP A 117 18.20 -27.54 3.24
N SER A 118 18.96 -28.64 3.30
CA SER A 118 18.43 -29.99 3.26
C SER A 118 18.29 -30.55 4.67
N ALA A 119 17.08 -30.92 5.07
CA ALA A 119 16.88 -31.77 6.23
C ALA A 119 17.42 -33.18 5.89
N GLU A 120 18.48 -33.61 6.56
CA GLU A 120 18.89 -35.04 6.56
C GLU A 120 17.85 -35.90 7.28
#